data_AF-A0A178WZN2-F1
#
_entry.id   AF-A0A178WZN2-F1
#
_cell.length_a   1.000
_cell.length_b   1.000
_cell.length_c   1.000
_cell.angle_alpha   90.00
_cell.angle_beta   90.00
_cell.angle_gamma   90.00
#
_symmetry.space_group_name_H-M   'P 1'
#
loop_
_entity.id
_entity.type
_entity.pdbx_description
1 polymer ?
#
loop_
_entity_poly.entity_id
_entity_poly.type
_entity_poly.pdbx_seq_one_letter_code
_entity_poly.pdbx_strand_id
1 'polypeptide(L)'
;MDGAGQNDPLAVLYRLHQQLRVLSPVLTVAPGRPETKAMLDGLAETVSEAAGLLATAEPAALAALRQGFEHARAGRGNETTSELITAYGRLSVLLRKDAPRRDAADEPTVRWRSRF
;
A
#
# COMPACT_ATOMS: atom_id res chain seq x y z
N MET A 1 19.82 1.10 -26.23
CA MET A 1 20.38 0.69 -24.93
C MET A 1 19.76 1.63 -23.91
N ASP A 2 18.69 1.24 -23.23
CA ASP A 2 18.08 2.04 -22.16
C ASP A 2 17.55 1.12 -21.06
N GLY A 3 18.48 0.57 -20.28
CA GLY A 3 18.21 -0.29 -19.11
C GLY A 3 17.91 0.51 -17.85
N ALA A 4 17.08 1.56 -17.94
CA ALA A 4 16.78 2.46 -16.80
C ALA A 4 15.45 2.14 -16.09
N GLY A 5 14.71 1.11 -16.51
CA GLY A 5 13.41 0.74 -15.93
C GLY A 5 13.43 -0.45 -14.96
N GLN A 6 14.59 -1.05 -14.70
CA GLN A 6 14.65 -2.42 -14.16
C GLN A 6 14.98 -2.54 -12.67
N ASN A 7 15.19 -1.43 -11.94
CA ASN A 7 15.43 -1.46 -10.48
C ASN A 7 15.13 -0.10 -9.83
N ASP A 8 13.92 0.43 -9.95
CA ASP A 8 13.49 1.49 -9.05
C ASP A 8 13.05 0.85 -7.71
N PRO A 9 13.82 1.01 -6.61
CA PRO A 9 13.47 0.43 -5.32
C PRO A 9 12.15 0.97 -4.77
N LEU A 10 11.71 2.14 -5.22
CA LEU A 10 10.43 2.71 -4.80
C LEU A 10 9.25 2.10 -5.57
N ALA A 11 9.46 1.57 -6.78
CA ALA A 11 8.40 0.97 -7.57
C ALA A 11 7.75 -0.23 -6.85
N VAL A 12 8.52 -1.04 -6.13
CA VAL A 12 7.96 -2.14 -5.31
C VAL A 12 7.12 -1.60 -4.14
N LEU A 13 7.52 -0.47 -3.53
CA LEU A 13 6.74 0.15 -2.45
C LEU A 13 5.45 0.79 -2.97
N TYR A 14 5.47 1.41 -4.15
CA TYR A 14 4.26 1.91 -4.81
C TYR A 14 3.31 0.76 -5.18
N ARG A 15 3.82 -0.35 -5.72
CA ARG A 15 3.02 -1.55 -6.01
C ARG A 15 2.40 -2.12 -4.74
N LEU A 16 3.18 -2.26 -3.66
CA LEU A 16 2.69 -2.71 -2.36
C LEU A 16 1.58 -1.80 -1.83
N HIS A 17 1.75 -0.47 -1.96
CA HIS A 17 0.75 0.52 -1.58
C HIS A 17 -0.57 0.34 -2.35
N GLN A 18 -0.50 0.13 -3.67
CA GLN A 18 -1.69 -0.11 -4.49
C GLN A 18 -2.39 -1.42 -4.13
N GLN A 19 -1.64 -2.51 -3.93
CA GLN A 19 -2.23 -3.79 -3.53
C GLN A 19 -2.96 -3.67 -2.19
N LEU A 20 -2.36 -3.01 -1.20
CA LEU A 20 -3.00 -2.76 0.10
C LEU A 20 -4.28 -1.91 -0.05
N ARG A 21 -4.24 -0.86 -0.86
CA ARG A 21 -5.41 -0.02 -1.15
C ARG A 21 -6.58 -0.82 -1.72
N VAL A 22 -6.30 -1.78 -2.61
CA VAL A 22 -7.32 -2.62 -3.25
C VAL A 22 -7.79 -3.73 -2.32
N LEU A 23 -6.89 -4.35 -1.55
CA LEU A 23 -7.21 -5.50 -0.74
C LEU A 23 -8.03 -5.16 0.51
N SER A 24 -7.83 -3.99 1.13
CA SER A 24 -8.58 -3.57 2.32
C SER A 24 -10.11 -3.63 2.16
N PRO A 25 -10.73 -3.06 1.09
CA PRO A 25 -12.18 -3.20 0.89
C PRO A 25 -12.59 -4.65 0.56
N VAL A 26 -11.77 -5.41 -0.17
CA VAL A 26 -12.08 -6.81 -0.51
C VAL A 26 -12.17 -7.69 0.74
N LEU A 27 -11.26 -7.51 1.70
CA LEU A 27 -11.29 -8.24 2.97
C LEU A 27 -12.52 -7.92 3.81
N THR A 28 -13.10 -6.73 3.65
CA THR A 28 -14.32 -6.34 4.37
C THR A 28 -15.56 -6.97 3.74
N VAL A 29 -15.64 -7.01 2.41
CA VAL A 29 -16.84 -7.44 1.68
C VAL A 29 -16.87 -8.94 1.44
N ALA A 30 -15.71 -9.57 1.22
CA ALA A 30 -15.61 -10.96 0.77
C ALA A 30 -14.36 -11.69 1.33
N PRO A 31 -14.16 -11.75 2.66
CA PRO A 31 -12.92 -12.25 3.27
C PRO A 31 -12.58 -13.72 2.95
N GLY A 32 -13.60 -14.56 2.70
CA GLY A 32 -13.42 -16.01 2.53
C GLY A 32 -13.39 -16.51 1.09
N ARG A 33 -13.34 -15.61 0.10
CA ARG A 33 -13.36 -16.00 -1.32
C ARG A 33 -11.98 -16.52 -1.79
N PRO A 34 -11.92 -17.52 -2.68
CA PRO A 34 -10.67 -18.00 -3.27
C PRO A 34 -9.83 -16.87 -3.88
N GLU A 35 -10.47 -15.88 -4.48
CA GLU A 35 -9.85 -14.69 -5.05
C GLU A 35 -9.15 -13.85 -3.98
N THR A 36 -9.78 -13.66 -2.81
CA THR A 36 -9.17 -12.94 -1.68
C THR A 36 -7.91 -13.66 -1.18
N LYS A 37 -7.92 -14.99 -1.16
CA LYS A 37 -6.73 -15.78 -0.84
C LYS A 37 -5.62 -15.56 -1.86
N ALA A 38 -5.93 -15.63 -3.16
CA ALA A 38 -4.96 -15.38 -4.22
C ALA A 38 -4.37 -13.95 -4.15
N MET A 39 -5.19 -12.96 -3.80
CA MET A 39 -4.71 -11.59 -3.59
C MET A 39 -3.78 -11.47 -2.37
N LEU A 40 -4.06 -12.19 -1.28
CA LEU A 40 -3.17 -12.26 -0.11
C LEU A 40 -1.84 -12.94 -0.45
N ASP A 41 -1.88 -14.01 -1.25
CA ASP A 41 -0.67 -14.71 -1.71
C ASP A 41 0.20 -13.78 -2.59
N GLY A 42 -0.39 -13.08 -3.57
CA GLY A 42 0.33 -12.11 -4.39
C GLY A 42 0.83 -10.88 -3.60
N LEU A 43 0.11 -10.47 -2.55
CA LEU A 43 0.60 -9.46 -1.61
C LEU A 43 1.83 -9.98 -0.85
N ALA A 44 1.83 -11.23 -0.39
CA ALA A 44 2.95 -11.83 0.34
C ALA A 44 4.23 -11.88 -0.51
N GLU A 45 4.12 -12.18 -1.80
CA GLU A 45 5.24 -12.11 -2.75
C GLU A 45 5.82 -10.69 -2.81
N THR A 46 4.97 -9.68 -2.97
CA THR A 46 5.41 -8.28 -3.04
C THR A 46 6.02 -7.80 -1.71
N VAL A 47 5.52 -8.27 -0.57
CA VAL A 47 6.12 -8.00 0.74
C VAL A 47 7.50 -8.64 0.87
N SER A 48 7.68 -9.86 0.36
CA SER A 48 8.98 -10.54 0.34
C SER A 48 10.01 -9.73 -0.45
N GLU A 49 9.62 -9.24 -1.64
CA GLU A 49 10.45 -8.36 -2.47
C GLU A 49 10.78 -7.03 -1.75
N ALA A 50 9.79 -6.43 -1.07
CA ALA A 50 9.94 -5.15 -0.38
C ALA A 50 10.64 -5.25 1.00
N ALA A 51 10.84 -6.46 1.54
CA ALA A 51 11.17 -6.66 2.94
C ALA A 51 12.43 -5.93 3.39
N GLY A 52 13.50 -5.97 2.58
CA GLY A 52 14.76 -5.30 2.90
C GLY A 52 14.63 -3.77 2.95
N LEU A 53 13.87 -3.19 2.02
CA LEU A 53 13.61 -1.76 1.97
C LEU A 53 12.74 -1.32 3.14
N LEU A 54 11.66 -2.05 3.43
CA LEU A 54 10.79 -1.75 4.56
C LEU A 54 11.51 -1.89 5.89
N ALA A 55 12.37 -2.91 6.05
CA ALA A 55 13.16 -3.08 7.28
C ALA A 55 14.03 -1.86 7.58
N THR A 56 14.50 -1.17 6.54
CA THR A 56 15.34 0.03 6.67
C THR A 56 14.51 1.31 6.81
N ALA A 57 13.51 1.48 5.94
CA ALA A 57 12.79 2.76 5.78
C ALA A 57 11.55 2.90 6.67
N GLU A 58 10.83 1.80 6.94
CA GLU A 58 9.62 1.80 7.77
C GLU A 58 9.39 0.41 8.41
N PRO A 59 10.19 0.04 9.43
CA PRO A 59 10.17 -1.30 10.02
C PRO A 59 8.82 -1.65 10.67
N ALA A 60 8.09 -0.63 11.13
CA ALA A 60 6.76 -0.83 11.71
C ALA A 60 5.70 -1.22 10.66
N ALA A 61 5.83 -0.78 9.40
CA ALA A 61 4.96 -1.28 8.32
C ALA A 61 5.26 -2.75 8.02
N LEU A 62 6.54 -3.15 8.01
CA LEU A 62 6.92 -4.56 7.84
C LEU A 62 6.38 -5.44 8.98
N ALA A 63 6.43 -4.96 10.23
CA ALA A 63 5.89 -5.68 11.37
C ALA A 63 4.37 -5.89 11.25
N ALA A 64 3.63 -4.83 10.89
CA ALA A 64 2.19 -4.92 10.67
C ALA A 64 1.84 -5.90 9.54
N LEU A 65 2.55 -5.87 8.41
CA LEU A 65 2.35 -6.83 7.31
C LEU A 65 2.54 -8.28 7.78
N ARG A 66 3.61 -8.54 8.54
CA ARG A 66 3.87 -9.88 9.10
C ARG A 66 2.75 -10.32 10.03
N GLN A 67 2.31 -9.47 10.95
CA GLN A 67 1.18 -9.78 11.84
C GLN A 67 -0.12 -10.02 11.07
N GLY A 68 -0.40 -9.20 10.05
CA GLY A 68 -1.57 -9.38 9.17
C GLY A 68 -1.60 -10.75 8.51
N PHE A 69 -0.46 -11.25 8.02
CA PHE A 69 -0.36 -12.61 7.47
C PHE A 69 -0.51 -13.70 8.52
N GLU A 70 0.04 -13.54 9.73
CA GLU A 70 -0.21 -14.49 10.82
C GLU A 70 -1.69 -14.56 11.20
N HIS A 71 -2.37 -13.41 11.25
CA HIS A 71 -3.82 -13.35 11.45
C HIS A 71 -4.59 -14.02 10.31
N ALA A 72 -4.15 -13.83 9.06
CA ALA A 72 -4.83 -14.40 7.90
C ALA A 72 -4.75 -15.93 7.92
N ARG A 73 -3.58 -16.50 8.24
CA ARG A 73 -3.40 -17.95 8.39
C ARG A 73 -4.25 -18.53 9.52
N ALA A 74 -4.49 -17.76 10.56
CA ALA A 74 -5.33 -18.17 11.68
C ALA A 74 -6.83 -17.88 11.49
N GLY A 75 -7.25 -17.40 10.32
CA GLY A 75 -8.66 -17.08 10.04
C GLY A 75 -9.19 -15.84 10.78
N ARG A 76 -8.31 -15.00 11.33
CA ARG A 76 -8.65 -13.80 12.11
C ARG A 76 -8.81 -12.58 11.19
N GLY A 77 -9.90 -12.55 10.43
CA GLY A 77 -10.11 -11.58 9.34
C GLY A 77 -10.16 -10.10 9.77
N ASN A 78 -10.70 -9.79 10.94
CA ASN A 78 -10.77 -8.41 11.44
C ASN A 78 -9.37 -7.91 11.83
N GLU A 79 -8.58 -8.76 12.46
CA GLU A 79 -7.20 -8.50 12.84
C GLU A 79 -6.32 -8.39 11.59
N THR A 80 -6.48 -9.28 10.61
CA THR A 80 -5.82 -9.15 9.29
C THR A 80 -6.12 -7.79 8.67
N THR A 81 -7.39 -7.40 8.60
CA THR A 81 -7.80 -6.12 8.01
C THR A 81 -7.17 -4.94 8.74
N SER A 82 -7.18 -4.96 10.08
CA SER A 82 -6.62 -3.90 10.92
C SER A 82 -5.12 -3.72 10.71
N GLU A 83 -4.37 -4.82 10.65
CA GLU A 83 -2.92 -4.78 10.42
C GLU A 83 -2.58 -4.31 9.00
N LEU A 84 -3.33 -4.76 7.99
CA LEU A 84 -3.09 -4.31 6.61
C LEU A 84 -3.43 -2.82 6.40
N ILE A 85 -4.47 -2.31 7.05
CA ILE A 85 -4.77 -0.85 7.06
C ILE A 85 -3.65 -0.08 7.77
N THR A 86 -3.12 -0.61 8.87
CA THR A 86 -2.00 0.00 9.59
C THR A 86 -0.76 0.09 8.70
N ALA A 87 -0.41 -1.00 8.00
CA ALA A 87 0.68 -1.01 7.02
C ALA A 87 0.45 0.01 5.90
N TYR A 88 -0.76 0.07 5.34
CA TYR A 88 -1.13 1.02 4.29
C TYR A 88 -0.95 2.48 4.73
N GLY A 89 -1.39 2.83 5.93
CA GLY A 89 -1.27 4.18 6.48
C GLY A 89 0.19 4.61 6.61
N ARG A 90 1.04 3.73 7.15
CA ARG A 90 2.48 3.98 7.28
C ARG A 90 3.17 4.14 5.93
N LEU A 91 2.86 3.25 4.99
CA LEU A 91 3.42 3.30 3.65
C LEU A 91 2.99 4.57 2.89
N SER A 92 1.74 5.02 3.09
CA SER A 92 1.25 6.29 2.54
C SER A 92 2.05 7.49 3.07
N VAL A 93 2.42 7.49 4.35
CA VAL A 93 3.26 8.56 4.93
C VAL A 93 4.69 8.50 4.39
N LEU A 94 5.27 7.30 4.30
CA LEU A 94 6.61 7.10 3.74
C LEU A 94 6.71 7.64 2.30
N LEU A 95 5.78 7.22 1.43
CA LEU A 95 5.79 7.61 0.02
C LEU A 95 5.51 9.10 -0.20
N ARG A 96 4.74 9.76 0.67
CA ARG A 96 4.54 11.22 0.62
C ARG A 96 5.80 12.01 0.97
N LYS A 97 6.68 11.49 1.83
CA LYS A 97 7.95 12.15 2.16
C LYS A 97 8.94 12.07 1.00
N ASP A 98 8.84 10.99 0.22
CA ASP A 98 9.70 10.74 -0.93
C ASP A 98 9.26 11.51 -2.19
N ALA A 99 7.96 11.75 -2.38
CA ALA A 99 7.48 12.62 -3.45
C ALA A 99 7.75 14.11 -3.10
N PRO A 100 8.74 14.80 -3.71
CA PRO A 100 8.77 16.25 -3.62
C PRO A 100 7.51 16.73 -4.33
N ARG A 101 6.71 17.59 -3.67
CA ARG A 101 5.50 18.24 -4.21
C ARG A 101 5.58 18.47 -5.73
N ARG A 102 5.17 17.48 -6.52
CA ARG A 102 4.71 17.68 -7.89
C ARG A 102 3.24 18.07 -7.71
N ASP A 103 2.85 19.17 -8.35
CA ASP A 103 1.46 19.68 -8.41
C ASP A 103 1.04 20.72 -7.36
N ALA A 104 1.93 21.66 -7.02
CA ALA A 104 1.52 22.95 -6.42
C ALA A 104 1.84 24.16 -7.32
N ALA A 105 1.89 23.95 -8.64
CA ALA A 105 1.95 25.00 -9.63
C ALA A 105 0.88 24.71 -10.70
N ASP A 106 0.01 25.69 -10.94
CA ASP A 106 -0.92 25.80 -12.08
C ASP A 106 -2.28 25.09 -12.06
N GLU A 107 -2.97 25.04 -10.91
CA GLU A 107 -4.44 25.11 -10.97
C GLU A 107 -4.90 26.56 -10.78
N PRO A 108 -5.34 27.27 -11.84
CA PRO A 108 -6.03 28.53 -11.67
C PRO A 108 -7.34 28.22 -10.96
N THR A 109 -7.44 28.60 -9.69
CA THR A 109 -8.69 28.53 -8.93
C THR A 109 -9.71 29.43 -9.64
N VAL A 110 -10.54 28.84 -10.50
CA VAL A 110 -11.69 29.52 -11.10
C VAL A 110 -12.68 29.77 -9.97
N ARG A 111 -12.56 30.94 -9.36
CA ARG A 111 -13.53 31.48 -8.42
C ARG A 111 -14.79 31.76 -9.22
N TRP A 112 -15.78 30.86 -9.15
CA TRP A 112 -17.13 31.12 -9.62
C TRP A 112 -17.66 32.32 -8.84
N ARG A 113 -17.56 33.52 -9.45
CA ARG A 113 -18.28 34.69 -8.99
C ARG A 113 -19.75 34.44 -9.32
N SER A 114 -20.51 33.96 -8.34
CA SER A 114 -21.96 34.00 -8.37
C SER A 114 -22.39 35.45 -8.62
N ARG A 115 -22.95 35.73 -9.79
CA ARG A 115 -23.74 36.94 -10.04
C ARG A 115 -25.11 36.71 -9.41
N PHE A 116 -25.36 37.38 -8.30
CA PHE A 116 -26.69 37.84 -7.94
C PHE A 116 -26.66 39.36 -7.99
#